data_AF-A0A7Y5G2A2-F1
#
_entry.id   AF-A0A7Y5G2A2-F1
#
_cell.length_a   1.000
_cell.length_b   1.000
_cell.length_c   1.000
_cell.angle_alpha   90.00
_cell.angle_beta   90.00
_cell.angle_gamma   90.00
#
_symmetry.space_group_name_H-M   'P 1'
#
loop_
_entity.id
_entity.type
_entity.pdbx_description
1 polymer ?
#
loop_
_entity_poly.entity_id
_entity_poly.type
_entity_poly.pdbx_seq_one_letter_code
_entity_poly.pdbx_strand_id
1 'polypeptide(L)'
;MVHDIARRRLVLFGGYNLIAGQRTRFGDTWEWDGKTWQQVSTSGPTPRNGATMTYDPIRRRVLLFSGNGPSGETRTWDGKSWREVKPAVAPGRFNSVMAYDEARQHVLRFGGWNGKTRVDDTWSFDGTVWQQINVVGPEARNHSALVSDAKRRRLVLFGGHDGARIFGDTWEWDGSKWLRVAFRVPRRRVDNGH
;
A
#
# COMPACT_ATOMS: atom_id res chain seq x y z
N MET A 1 -0.95 -1.34 -8.02
CA MET A 1 0.15 -1.59 -8.96
C MET A 1 1.46 -1.19 -8.32
N VAL A 2 2.58 -1.78 -8.74
CA VAL A 2 3.93 -1.42 -8.29
C VAL A 2 4.97 -1.75 -9.37
N HIS A 3 6.11 -1.06 -9.36
CA HIS A 3 7.24 -1.39 -10.24
C HIS A 3 8.14 -2.44 -9.59
N ASP A 4 8.25 -3.62 -10.20
CA ASP A 4 9.28 -4.61 -9.90
C ASP A 4 10.58 -4.20 -10.59
N ILE A 5 11.45 -3.56 -9.82
CA ILE A 5 12.65 -2.90 -10.34
C ILE A 5 13.65 -3.93 -10.88
N ALA A 6 13.79 -5.11 -10.24
CA ALA A 6 14.73 -6.12 -10.70
C ALA A 6 14.35 -6.72 -12.06
N ARG A 7 13.05 -6.82 -12.35
CA ARG A 7 12.55 -7.38 -13.62
C ARG A 7 12.14 -6.32 -14.64
N ARG A 8 12.12 -5.04 -14.25
CA ARG A 8 11.64 -3.92 -15.06
C ARG A 8 10.22 -4.18 -15.58
N ARG A 9 9.32 -4.48 -14.64
CA ARG A 9 7.90 -4.78 -14.91
C ARG A 9 6.99 -3.96 -13.99
N LEU A 10 5.91 -3.40 -14.51
CA LEU A 10 4.81 -2.98 -13.63
C LEU A 10 3.96 -4.19 -13.33
N VAL A 11 3.69 -4.44 -12.05
CA VAL A 11 2.85 -5.54 -11.58
C VAL A 11 1.52 -4.96 -11.11
N LEU A 12 0.43 -5.48 -11.65
CA LEU A 12 -0.94 -5.22 -11.23
C LEU A 12 -1.53 -6.50 -10.63
N PHE A 13 -2.30 -6.35 -9.56
CA PHE A 13 -3.07 -7.44 -8.98
C PHE A 13 -4.49 -6.98 -8.65
N GLY A 14 -5.47 -7.77 -9.08
CA GLY A 14 -6.88 -7.62 -8.75
C GLY A 14 -7.53 -6.34 -9.27
N GLY A 15 -8.51 -5.84 -8.54
CA GLY A 15 -9.42 -4.78 -8.98
C GLY A 15 -10.87 -5.25 -8.96
N TYR A 16 -11.77 -4.47 -9.54
CA TYR A 16 -13.16 -4.86 -9.76
C TYR A 16 -13.72 -4.24 -11.03
N ASN A 17 -14.78 -4.84 -11.56
CA ASN A 17 -15.68 -4.20 -12.50
C ASN A 17 -17.04 -3.96 -11.84
N LEU A 18 -17.83 -3.08 -12.44
CA LEU A 18 -19.22 -2.86 -12.08
C LEU A 18 -20.06 -2.95 -13.37
N ILE A 19 -20.76 -4.05 -13.56
CA ILE A 19 -21.60 -4.29 -14.74
C ILE A 19 -23.03 -4.50 -14.24
N ALA A 20 -23.98 -3.70 -14.73
CA ALA A 20 -25.39 -3.75 -14.32
C ALA A 20 -25.61 -3.72 -12.80
N GLY A 21 -24.79 -2.96 -12.07
CA GLY A 21 -24.84 -2.87 -10.60
C GLY A 21 -24.20 -4.05 -9.86
N GLN A 22 -23.76 -5.09 -10.56
CA GLN A 22 -23.04 -6.22 -9.98
C GLN A 22 -21.53 -5.95 -9.95
N ARG A 23 -20.94 -6.03 -8.75
CA ARG A 23 -19.50 -5.87 -8.54
C ARG A 23 -18.79 -7.23 -8.59
N THR A 24 -17.95 -7.44 -9.59
CA THR A 24 -17.06 -8.62 -9.65
C THR A 24 -15.63 -8.20 -9.35
N ARG A 25 -14.99 -8.88 -8.39
CA ARG A 25 -13.59 -8.65 -8.03
C ARG A 25 -12.70 -9.62 -8.77
N PHE A 26 -11.48 -9.16 -9.09
CA PHE A 26 -10.48 -9.98 -9.76
C PHE A 26 -9.34 -10.32 -8.82
N GLY A 27 -8.73 -11.49 -9.05
CA GLY A 27 -7.55 -12.01 -8.35
C GLY A 27 -6.45 -12.43 -9.32
N ASP A 28 -6.46 -11.84 -10.51
CA ASP A 28 -5.47 -12.03 -11.55
C ASP A 28 -4.26 -11.11 -11.35
N THR A 29 -3.14 -11.53 -11.93
CA THR A 29 -1.88 -10.78 -11.94
C THR A 29 -1.50 -10.46 -13.37
N TRP A 30 -1.23 -9.19 -13.63
CA TRP A 30 -0.82 -8.68 -14.92
C TRP A 30 0.55 -8.01 -14.81
N GLU A 31 1.35 -8.16 -15.85
CA GLU A 31 2.63 -7.47 -15.98
C GLU A 31 2.70 -6.64 -17.25
N TRP A 32 3.22 -5.42 -17.12
CA TRP A 32 3.54 -4.52 -18.22
C TRP A 32 5.04 -4.52 -18.46
N ASP A 33 5.44 -4.72 -19.70
CA ASP A 33 6.85 -4.76 -20.11
C ASP A 33 7.39 -3.43 -20.66
N GLY A 34 6.57 -2.38 -20.68
CA GLY A 34 6.86 -1.12 -21.35
C GLY A 34 6.10 -0.95 -22.68
N LYS A 35 5.50 -2.03 -23.21
CA LYS A 35 4.82 -2.06 -24.51
C LYS A 35 3.47 -2.78 -24.50
N THR A 36 3.35 -3.87 -23.74
CA THR A 36 2.16 -4.72 -23.70
C THR A 36 1.85 -5.23 -22.29
N TRP A 37 0.56 -5.37 -22.00
CA TRP A 37 0.06 -6.01 -20.78
C TRP A 37 -0.12 -7.49 -21.04
N GLN A 38 0.39 -8.32 -20.14
CA GLN A 38 0.22 -9.77 -20.21
C GLN A 38 -0.28 -10.29 -18.87
N GLN A 39 -1.30 -11.14 -18.92
CA GLN A 39 -1.77 -11.85 -17.74
C GLN A 39 -0.77 -12.96 -17.43
N VAL A 40 -0.09 -12.85 -16.29
CA VAL A 40 0.99 -13.79 -15.91
C VAL A 40 0.54 -14.82 -14.87
N SER A 41 -0.58 -14.58 -14.19
CA SER A 41 -1.14 -15.54 -13.24
C SER A 41 -2.63 -15.31 -12.98
N THR A 42 -3.37 -16.41 -12.80
CA THR A 42 -4.78 -16.45 -12.35
C THR A 42 -4.92 -17.06 -10.95
N SER A 43 -3.81 -17.43 -10.32
CA SER A 43 -3.78 -18.10 -9.01
C SER A 43 -3.00 -17.27 -7.99
N GLY A 44 -3.32 -17.45 -6.70
CA GLY A 44 -2.63 -16.74 -5.61
C GLY A 44 -3.61 -16.10 -4.63
N PRO A 45 -3.44 -14.81 -4.28
CA PRO A 45 -4.33 -14.14 -3.33
C PRO A 45 -5.79 -14.16 -3.80
N THR A 46 -6.73 -14.18 -2.86
CA THR A 46 -8.16 -14.09 -3.19
C THR A 46 -8.52 -12.79 -3.94
N PRO A 47 -9.52 -12.80 -4.84
CA PRO A 47 -9.96 -11.61 -5.56
C PRO A 47 -10.31 -10.42 -4.66
N ARG A 48 -9.78 -9.23 -4.97
CA ARG A 48 -9.89 -8.05 -4.08
C ARG A 48 -9.68 -6.73 -4.82
N ASN A 49 -10.09 -5.63 -4.18
CA ASN A 49 -9.86 -4.27 -4.64
C ASN A 49 -9.40 -3.36 -3.49
N GLY A 50 -8.62 -2.32 -3.76
CA GLY A 50 -8.08 -1.47 -2.68
C GLY A 50 -6.98 -2.14 -1.86
N ALA A 51 -6.37 -3.20 -2.40
CA ALA A 51 -5.12 -3.76 -1.92
C ALA A 51 -3.98 -2.76 -2.12
N THR A 52 -3.00 -2.81 -1.22
CA THR A 52 -1.78 -2.01 -1.35
C THR A 52 -0.61 -2.91 -1.70
N MET A 53 0.30 -2.40 -2.53
CA MET A 53 1.46 -3.13 -3.02
C MET A 53 2.71 -2.27 -2.95
N THR A 54 3.84 -2.87 -2.58
CA THR A 54 5.16 -2.22 -2.63
C THR A 54 6.24 -3.22 -3.06
N TYR A 55 7.42 -2.73 -3.44
CA TYR A 55 8.53 -3.59 -3.86
C TYR A 55 9.60 -3.62 -2.76
N ASP A 56 9.99 -4.83 -2.34
CA ASP A 56 11.14 -5.06 -1.48
C ASP A 56 12.36 -5.34 -2.37
N PRO A 57 13.29 -4.38 -2.54
CA PRO A 57 14.47 -4.54 -3.39
C PRO A 57 15.52 -5.49 -2.81
N ILE A 58 15.55 -5.69 -1.48
CA ILE A 58 16.50 -6.61 -0.83
C ILE A 58 16.08 -8.05 -1.08
N ARG A 59 14.79 -8.35 -0.92
CA ARG A 59 14.23 -9.69 -1.17
C ARG A 59 13.91 -9.93 -2.64
N ARG A 60 13.89 -8.87 -3.46
CA ARG A 60 13.46 -8.87 -4.87
C ARG A 60 12.07 -9.48 -5.02
N ARG A 61 11.13 -8.94 -4.25
CA ARG A 61 9.74 -9.39 -4.20
C ARG A 61 8.80 -8.20 -4.20
N VAL A 62 7.68 -8.35 -4.90
CA VAL A 62 6.53 -7.47 -4.69
C VAL A 62 5.76 -7.96 -3.47
N LEU A 63 5.54 -7.09 -2.49
CA LEU A 63 4.67 -7.33 -1.34
C LEU A 63 3.26 -6.83 -1.66
N LEU A 64 2.26 -7.65 -1.37
CA LEU A 64 0.85 -7.32 -1.40
C LEU A 64 0.27 -7.45 0.00
N PHE A 65 -0.50 -6.44 0.42
CA PHE A 65 -1.23 -6.47 1.68
C PHE A 65 -2.69 -6.03 1.52
N SER A 66 -3.58 -6.87 2.04
CA SER A 66 -5.03 -6.63 2.20
C SER A 66 -5.78 -6.19 0.93
N GLY A 67 -6.98 -5.59 1.07
CA GLY A 67 -7.93 -5.26 -0.01
C GLY A 67 -9.32 -5.92 0.11
N ASN A 68 -9.61 -6.64 1.20
CA ASN A 68 -10.90 -7.28 1.40
C ASN A 68 -11.31 -7.37 2.88
N GLY A 69 -11.71 -6.23 3.46
CA GLY A 69 -12.24 -6.17 4.83
C GLY A 69 -11.20 -6.60 5.88
N PRO A 70 -11.61 -7.23 7.01
CA PRO A 70 -10.73 -7.54 8.13
C PRO A 70 -9.67 -8.62 7.82
N SER A 71 -9.73 -9.27 6.66
CA SER A 71 -8.74 -10.28 6.26
C SER A 71 -7.37 -9.63 5.95
N GLY A 72 -6.44 -9.80 6.89
CA GLY A 72 -5.07 -9.26 6.84
C GLY A 72 -4.08 -10.21 6.18
N GLU A 73 -4.29 -10.55 4.92
CA GLU A 73 -3.37 -11.44 4.20
C GLU A 73 -2.15 -10.68 3.67
N THR A 74 -0.96 -11.26 3.86
CA THR A 74 0.32 -10.79 3.32
C THR A 74 0.88 -11.79 2.33
N ARG A 75 1.11 -11.36 1.09
CA ARG A 75 1.59 -12.21 -0.01
C ARG A 75 2.78 -11.56 -0.70
N THR A 76 3.71 -12.37 -1.18
CA THR A 76 4.86 -11.92 -1.98
C THR A 76 4.88 -12.55 -3.36
N TRP A 77 5.20 -11.76 -4.38
CA TRP A 77 5.36 -12.18 -5.77
C TRP A 77 6.84 -12.17 -6.17
N ASP A 78 7.29 -13.26 -6.79
CA ASP A 78 8.68 -13.47 -7.22
C ASP A 78 8.90 -13.32 -8.75
N GLY A 79 7.87 -12.92 -9.48
CA GLY A 79 7.87 -12.91 -10.95
C GLY A 79 7.31 -14.17 -11.59
N LYS A 80 6.97 -15.19 -10.80
CA LYS A 80 6.38 -16.46 -11.27
C LYS A 80 5.18 -16.90 -10.45
N SER A 81 5.23 -16.73 -9.13
CA SER A 81 4.23 -17.25 -8.20
C SER A 81 4.03 -16.35 -6.99
N TRP A 82 2.80 -16.34 -6.47
CA TRP A 82 2.49 -15.75 -5.18
C TRP A 82 2.75 -16.74 -4.05
N ARG A 83 3.37 -16.26 -2.98
CA ARG A 83 3.58 -17.02 -1.73
C ARG A 83 3.00 -16.27 -0.55
N GLU A 84 2.33 -16.97 0.35
CA GLU A 84 1.90 -16.39 1.62
C GLU A 84 3.10 -16.23 2.54
N VAL A 85 3.18 -15.09 3.23
CA VAL A 85 4.18 -14.89 4.28
C VAL A 85 3.58 -15.26 5.62
N LYS A 86 4.22 -16.18 6.35
CA LYS A 86 3.82 -16.57 7.69
C LYS A 86 5.00 -16.50 8.66
N PRO A 87 4.84 -15.90 9.84
CA PRO A 87 3.58 -15.38 10.40
C PRO A 87 3.40 -13.88 10.11
N ALA A 88 2.53 -13.48 9.18
CA ALA A 88 2.24 -12.05 8.99
C ALA A 88 0.90 -11.70 9.65
N VAL A 89 0.85 -10.82 10.64
CA VAL A 89 -0.44 -10.40 11.20
C VAL A 89 -0.49 -8.91 11.53
N ALA A 90 -1.27 -8.21 10.71
CA ALA A 90 -1.80 -6.88 10.96
C ALA A 90 -3.25 -6.85 10.46
N PRO A 91 -4.14 -5.99 10.99
CA PRO A 91 -5.53 -5.97 10.58
C PRO A 91 -5.72 -5.61 9.11
N GLY A 92 -6.54 -6.39 8.40
CA GLY A 92 -6.95 -6.09 7.04
C GLY A 92 -7.74 -4.78 6.93
N ARG A 93 -7.56 -4.06 5.82
CA ARG A 93 -8.13 -2.75 5.56
C ARG A 93 -8.05 -2.38 4.08
N PHE A 94 -8.90 -1.44 3.68
CA PHE A 94 -8.90 -0.87 2.34
C PHE A 94 -8.09 0.42 2.29
N ASN A 95 -7.44 0.67 1.15
CA ASN A 95 -6.89 1.98 0.77
C ASN A 95 -5.90 2.56 1.81
N SER A 96 -5.20 1.67 2.52
CA SER A 96 -3.99 2.01 3.27
C SER A 96 -2.82 2.22 2.32
N VAL A 97 -1.79 2.92 2.78
CA VAL A 97 -0.59 3.19 1.99
C VAL A 97 0.59 2.36 2.48
N MET A 98 1.47 1.94 1.58
CA MET A 98 2.72 1.25 1.92
C MET A 98 3.89 1.82 1.13
N ALA A 99 5.05 1.90 1.77
CA ALA A 99 6.33 2.20 1.12
C ALA A 99 7.46 1.40 1.77
N TYR A 100 8.44 1.01 0.95
CA TYR A 100 9.67 0.41 1.44
C TYR A 100 10.62 1.51 1.95
N ASP A 101 10.98 1.44 3.24
CA ASP A 101 12.02 2.26 3.85
C ASP A 101 13.39 1.62 3.56
N GLU A 102 14.08 2.15 2.56
CA GLU A 102 15.40 1.65 2.15
C GLU A 102 16.45 1.74 3.26
N ALA A 103 16.36 2.75 4.13
CA ALA A 103 17.33 2.94 5.20
C ALA A 103 17.18 1.90 6.32
N ARG A 104 15.99 1.31 6.45
CA ARG A 104 15.65 0.33 7.51
C ARG A 104 15.34 -1.06 6.98
N GLN A 105 15.26 -1.21 5.67
CA GLN A 105 14.92 -2.46 4.98
C GLN A 105 13.55 -3.03 5.38
N HIS A 106 12.63 -2.16 5.78
CA HIS A 106 11.29 -2.50 6.26
C HIS A 106 10.22 -1.86 5.37
N VAL A 107 9.02 -2.42 5.34
CA VAL A 107 7.86 -1.74 4.74
C VAL A 107 7.09 -1.01 5.84
N LEU A 108 6.85 0.28 5.65
CA LEU A 108 5.93 1.05 6.48
C LEU A 108 4.53 1.00 5.85
N ARG A 109 3.52 0.73 6.68
CA ARG A 109 2.10 0.91 6.34
C ARG A 109 1.47 1.95 7.24
N PHE A 110 0.61 2.78 6.68
CA PHE A 110 -0.15 3.78 7.45
C PHE A 110 -1.62 3.83 7.03
N GLY A 111 -2.48 4.00 8.04
CA GLY A 111 -3.90 4.34 7.89
C GLY A 111 -4.74 3.30 7.14
N GLY A 112 -5.75 3.78 6.41
CA GLY A 112 -6.73 2.97 5.68
C GLY A 112 -8.13 2.99 6.30
N TRP A 113 -9.06 2.21 5.71
CA TRP A 113 -10.43 2.03 6.20
C TRP A 113 -10.67 0.57 6.63
N ASN A 114 -11.07 0.38 7.88
CA ASN A 114 -11.15 -0.96 8.50
C ASN A 114 -12.55 -1.63 8.39
N GLY A 115 -13.46 -1.07 7.58
CA GLY A 115 -14.85 -1.52 7.53
C GLY A 115 -15.82 -0.66 8.35
N LYS A 116 -15.31 0.11 9.31
CA LYS A 116 -16.10 0.96 10.22
C LYS A 116 -15.62 2.40 10.21
N THR A 117 -14.33 2.62 10.38
CA THR A 117 -13.70 3.94 10.47
C THR A 117 -12.39 3.99 9.68
N ARG A 118 -11.94 5.21 9.41
CA ARG A 118 -10.54 5.44 9.04
C ARG A 118 -9.68 5.29 10.29
N VAL A 119 -8.44 4.87 10.10
CA VAL A 119 -7.46 4.66 11.17
C VAL A 119 -6.16 5.41 10.87
N ASP A 120 -5.33 5.60 11.89
CA ASP A 120 -4.06 6.35 11.92
C ASP A 120 -2.89 5.52 12.46
N ASP A 121 -3.08 4.20 12.61
CA ASP A 121 -2.05 3.30 13.07
C ASP A 121 -0.90 3.17 12.05
N THR A 122 0.30 3.12 12.59
CA THR A 122 1.54 2.91 11.84
C THR A 122 2.02 1.48 12.08
N TRP A 123 2.37 0.77 11.01
CA TRP A 123 2.88 -0.59 11.09
C TRP A 123 4.17 -0.73 10.30
N SER A 124 5.09 -1.53 10.82
CA SER A 124 6.32 -1.92 10.15
C SER A 124 6.31 -3.40 9.84
N PHE A 125 6.80 -3.78 8.66
CA PHE A 125 7.02 -5.16 8.25
C PHE A 125 8.49 -5.37 7.96
N ASP A 126 9.10 -6.32 8.66
CA ASP A 126 10.53 -6.66 8.54
C ASP A 126 10.83 -7.65 7.40
N GLY A 127 9.81 -8.17 6.73
CA GLY A 127 9.91 -9.23 5.73
C GLY A 127 9.27 -10.55 6.14
N THR A 128 8.94 -10.72 7.42
CA THR A 128 8.30 -11.93 7.96
C THR A 128 7.08 -11.59 8.81
N VAL A 129 7.16 -10.59 9.69
CA VAL A 129 6.11 -10.21 10.65
C VAL A 129 5.76 -8.73 10.55
N TRP A 130 4.49 -8.42 10.83
CA TRP A 130 4.05 -7.04 11.02
C TRP A 130 4.08 -6.68 12.51
N GLN A 131 4.56 -5.48 12.83
CA GLN A 131 4.55 -4.92 14.17
C GLN A 131 3.93 -3.53 14.15
N GLN A 132 3.00 -3.28 15.08
CA GLN A 132 2.43 -1.95 15.25
C GLN A 132 3.43 -1.05 15.97
N ILE A 133 3.62 0.15 15.45
CA ILE A 133 4.45 1.19 16.07
C ILE A 133 3.50 2.17 16.75
N ASN A 134 3.59 2.25 18.08
CA ASN A 134 2.82 3.21 18.87
C ASN A 134 3.51 4.57 18.82
N VAL A 135 3.01 5.45 17.96
CA VAL A 135 3.61 6.77 17.70
C VAL A 135 2.54 7.79 17.36
N VAL A 136 2.73 9.03 17.81
CA VAL A 136 1.88 10.16 17.42
C VAL A 136 2.23 10.56 15.99
N GLY A 137 1.22 10.82 15.16
CA GLY A 137 1.42 11.11 13.76
C GLY A 137 0.21 11.74 13.06
N PRO A 138 0.09 11.53 11.73
CA PRO A 138 -1.04 12.04 10.96
C PRO A 138 -2.37 11.52 11.50
N GLU A 139 -3.41 12.32 11.40
CA GLU A 139 -4.78 11.91 11.76
C GLU A 139 -5.29 10.78 10.84
N ALA A 140 -6.32 10.07 11.32
CA ALA A 140 -6.89 8.92 10.63
C ALA A 140 -7.36 9.24 9.20
N ARG A 141 -6.86 8.49 8.21
CA ARG A 141 -7.09 8.78 6.79
C ARG A 141 -6.87 7.56 5.90
N ASN A 142 -7.49 7.58 4.72
CA ASN A 142 -7.20 6.66 3.62
C ASN A 142 -7.00 7.45 2.31
N HIS A 143 -6.64 6.76 1.23
CA HIS A 143 -6.33 7.38 -0.08
C HIS A 143 -5.20 8.43 -0.03
N SER A 144 -4.25 8.27 0.90
CA SER A 144 -3.03 9.09 0.92
C SER A 144 -2.03 8.61 -0.13
N ALA A 145 -0.94 9.36 -0.31
CA ALA A 145 0.28 8.89 -0.98
C ALA A 145 1.40 8.70 0.06
N LEU A 146 2.20 7.63 -0.06
CA LEU A 146 3.39 7.39 0.76
C LEU A 146 4.53 6.94 -0.15
N VAL A 147 5.68 7.62 -0.09
CA VAL A 147 6.85 7.34 -0.94
C VAL A 147 8.15 7.43 -0.14
N SER A 148 9.22 6.78 -0.62
CA SER A 148 10.56 6.87 -0.03
C SER A 148 11.36 8.03 -0.63
N ASP A 149 11.99 8.82 0.23
CA ASP A 149 13.08 9.74 -0.10
C ASP A 149 14.39 9.11 0.39
N ALA A 150 15.01 8.31 -0.48
CA ALA A 150 16.24 7.57 -0.19
C ALA A 150 17.42 8.49 0.17
N LYS A 151 17.48 9.69 -0.45
CA LYS A 151 18.57 10.66 -0.21
C LYS A 151 18.49 11.21 1.21
N ARG A 152 17.28 11.50 1.71
CA ARG A 152 17.07 11.98 3.08
C ARG A 152 16.83 10.87 4.10
N ARG A 153 16.71 9.61 3.66
CA ARG A 153 16.36 8.46 4.50
C ARG A 153 15.04 8.68 5.26
N ARG A 154 14.05 9.20 4.53
CA ARG A 154 12.71 9.52 5.04
C ARG A 154 11.65 8.83 4.19
N LEU A 155 10.47 8.58 4.77
CA LEU A 155 9.26 8.38 3.97
C LEU A 155 8.40 9.64 4.03
N VAL A 156 7.74 9.99 2.93
CA VAL A 156 6.90 11.18 2.82
C VAL A 156 5.46 10.75 2.59
N LEU A 157 4.59 11.13 3.52
CA LEU A 157 3.15 10.98 3.41
C LEU A 157 2.49 12.30 3.01
N PHE A 158 1.58 12.25 2.05
CA PHE A 158 0.80 13.41 1.61
C PHE A 158 -0.68 13.08 1.45
N GLY A 159 -1.53 14.00 1.91
CA GLY A 159 -2.96 14.00 1.61
C GLY A 159 -3.75 12.83 2.19
N GLY A 160 -4.80 12.42 1.47
CA GLY A 160 -5.86 11.50 1.93
C GLY A 160 -7.06 12.23 2.50
N HIS A 161 -8.03 11.50 3.05
CA HIS A 161 -9.20 12.08 3.69
C HIS A 161 -9.75 11.21 4.84
N ASP A 162 -10.49 11.84 5.75
CA ASP A 162 -11.21 11.16 6.85
C ASP A 162 -12.73 11.04 6.57
N GLY A 163 -13.16 11.46 5.37
CA GLY A 163 -14.56 11.48 4.93
C GLY A 163 -15.28 12.80 5.16
N ALA A 164 -14.83 13.61 6.12
CA ALA A 164 -15.32 14.97 6.32
C ALA A 164 -14.31 16.01 5.80
N ARG A 165 -13.02 15.73 5.96
CA ARG A 165 -11.90 16.61 5.63
C ARG A 165 -11.01 15.93 4.61
N ILE A 166 -10.64 16.70 3.59
CA ILE A 166 -9.58 16.37 2.65
C ILE A 166 -8.29 16.97 3.18
N PHE A 167 -7.30 16.13 3.41
CA PHE A 167 -5.99 16.53 3.90
C PHE A 167 -5.12 17.03 2.73
N GLY A 168 -4.32 18.04 3.01
CA GLY A 168 -3.29 18.58 2.10
C GLY A 168 -1.99 18.88 2.85
N ASP A 169 -1.81 18.23 3.99
CA ASP A 169 -0.61 18.28 4.81
C ASP A 169 0.43 17.26 4.33
N THR A 170 1.67 17.50 4.73
CA THR A 170 2.80 16.62 4.47
C THR A 170 3.38 16.16 5.81
N TRP A 171 3.65 14.87 5.90
CA TRP A 171 4.30 14.26 7.05
C TRP A 171 5.53 13.49 6.60
N GLU A 172 6.61 13.57 7.37
CA GLU A 172 7.82 12.79 7.16
C GLU A 172 7.96 11.73 8.26
N TRP A 173 8.15 10.48 7.85
CA TRP A 173 8.59 9.42 8.75
C TRP A 173 10.11 9.43 8.80
N ASP A 174 10.63 9.61 10.01
CA ASP A 174 12.06 9.72 10.25
C ASP A 174 12.72 8.38 10.59
N GLY A 175 11.90 7.36 10.84
CA GLY A 175 12.30 6.05 11.33
C GLY A 175 11.75 5.64 12.68
N SER A 176 11.42 6.62 13.50
CA SER A 176 10.90 6.43 14.84
C SER A 176 9.73 7.37 15.15
N LYS A 177 9.62 8.50 14.44
CA LYS A 177 8.52 9.45 14.58
C LYS A 177 8.06 10.04 13.26
N TRP A 178 6.80 10.50 13.28
CA TRP A 178 6.23 11.36 12.27
C TRP A 178 6.50 12.83 12.59
N LEU A 179 6.95 13.58 11.59
CA LEU A 179 7.17 15.02 11.68
C LEU A 179 6.25 15.71 10.68
N ARG A 180 5.37 16.59 11.18
CA ARG A 180 4.53 17.41 10.30
C ARG A 180 5.40 18.48 9.67
N VAL A 181 5.45 18.51 8.34
CA VAL A 181 6.23 19.51 7.62
C VAL A 181 5.36 20.75 7.38
N ALA A 182 5.86 21.91 7.78
CA ALA A 182 5.25 23.19 7.44
C ALA A 182 5.63 23.57 6.00
N PHE A 183 4.88 23.08 5.02
CA PHE A 183 4.99 23.57 3.64
C PHE A 183 3.62 23.84 3.04
N ARG A 184 3.51 24.97 2.33
CA ARG A 184 2.34 25.35 1.54
C ARG A 184 2.58 24.88 0.11
N VAL A 185 1.65 24.10 -0.44
CA VAL A 185 1.65 23.47 -1.78
C VAL A 185 2.38 22.12 -1.80
N PRO A 186 1.71 20.99 -2.14
CA PRO A 186 0.51 20.86 -2.99
C PRO A 186 -0.82 21.22 -2.32
N ARG A 187 -1.74 21.81 -3.10
CA ARG A 187 -3.14 22.06 -2.66
C ARG A 187 -3.86 20.73 -2.41
N ARG A 188 -4.94 20.75 -1.61
CA ARG A 188 -5.88 19.62 -1.44
C ARG A 188 -6.31 19.10 -2.83
N ARG A 189 -6.35 17.78 -3.02
CA ARG A 189 -6.82 17.14 -4.24
C ARG A 189 -8.20 16.57 -3.97
N VAL A 190 -9.15 16.90 -4.83
CA VAL A 190 -10.50 16.36 -4.81
C VAL A 190 -10.62 15.55 -6.08
N ASP A 191 -10.35 14.25 -6.01
CA ASP A 191 -10.95 13.30 -6.94
C ASP A 191 -10.85 11.89 -6.38
N ASN A 192 -12.02 11.27 -6.17
CA ASN A 192 -12.12 9.86 -5.81
C ASN A 192 -13.17 9.21 -6.71
N GLY A 193 -12.95 9.23 -8.02
CA GLY A 193 -13.73 8.46 -9.01
C GLY A 193 -13.51 6.94 -8.95
N HIS A 194 -13.58 6.34 -7.76
CA HIS A 194 -13.68 4.88 -7.59
C HIS A 194 -15.14 4.44 -7.53
#